data_AF-A0A9X2NKN2-F1
#
_entry.id   AF-A0A9X2NKN2-F1
#
_cell.length_a   1.000
_cell.length_b   1.000
_cell.length_c   1.000
_cell.angle_alpha   90.00
_cell.angle_beta   90.00
_cell.angle_gamma   90.00
#
_symmetry.space_group_name_H-M   'P 1'
#
loop_
_entity.id
_entity.type
_entity.pdbx_description
1 polymer ?
#
loop_
_entity_poly.entity_id
_entity_poly.type
_entity_poly.pdbx_seq_one_letter_code
_entity_poly.pdbx_strand_id
1 'polypeptide(L)'
;MTEGLSQEFPGGPPPPQPPQYPAPRPPLARPMIAGLLGVLVGAFLVGVPWLVLSLWGDTPSGRSLTAPANLGGLGRAQDAIAKVDAQRGKPQIDRIDKTDRETGARVSAAYGGAAAVVQDYQDDRLLRSFQLIAVRASSPELFAPFEDVQALGVAKPSTELVRVGDVACLLHNDPAAPGSTPDPDRSFVLSCQRTGPGLTVTVRSLATEGNRDPQELAGIVEQAWKELG
;
A
#
# COMPACT_ATOMS: atom_id res chain seq x y z
N MET A 1 59.80 36.59 33.56
CA MET A 1 61.17 36.70 33.03
C MET A 1 61.20 35.78 31.82
N THR A 2 61.21 36.25 30.57
CA THR A 2 62.03 37.31 29.99
C THR A 2 61.26 38.09 28.93
N GLU A 3 61.45 39.41 28.95
CA GLU A 3 61.02 40.37 27.93
C GLU A 3 61.82 40.20 26.63
N GLY A 4 61.19 40.51 25.51
CA GLY A 4 61.81 40.63 24.20
C GLY A 4 61.14 41.75 23.41
N LEU A 5 61.64 42.97 23.60
CA LEU A 5 61.31 44.18 22.84
C LEU A 5 61.77 44.05 21.38
N SER A 6 60.96 44.53 20.44
CA SER A 6 61.46 44.92 19.11
C SER A 6 60.74 46.17 18.64
N GLN A 7 61.57 47.13 18.24
CA GLN A 7 61.30 48.53 17.96
C GLN A 7 60.44 48.76 16.72
N GLU A 8 59.56 49.75 16.86
CA GLU A 8 58.82 50.42 15.80
C GLU A 8 59.74 51.38 15.03
N PHE A 9 59.75 51.27 13.69
CA PHE A 9 60.34 52.29 12.80
C PHE A 9 59.22 52.94 11.97
N PRO A 10 59.14 54.28 11.91
CA PRO A 10 58.12 54.98 11.13
C PRO A 10 58.53 55.08 9.66
N GLY A 11 57.76 54.48 8.76
CA GLY A 11 58.05 54.43 7.32
C GLY A 11 56.95 55.04 6.46
N GLY A 12 57.11 56.34 6.13
CA GLY A 12 56.75 56.93 4.83
C GLY A 12 55.30 57.42 4.63
N PRO A 13 55.10 58.63 4.05
CA PRO A 13 53.78 59.10 3.64
C PRO A 13 53.24 58.28 2.46
N PRO A 14 51.92 58.05 2.40
CA PRO A 14 51.30 57.25 1.34
C PRO A 14 51.43 57.94 -0.03
N PRO A 15 51.56 57.17 -1.12
CA PRO A 15 51.66 57.71 -2.47
C PRO A 15 50.36 58.42 -2.92
N PRO A 16 50.45 59.40 -3.82
CA PRO A 16 49.29 60.16 -4.30
C PRO A 16 48.33 59.27 -5.10
N GLN A 17 47.04 59.38 -4.78
CA GLN A 17 45.96 58.68 -5.48
C GLN A 17 45.74 59.28 -6.88
N PRO A 18 45.51 58.46 -7.92
CA PRO A 18 45.18 58.93 -9.25
C PRO A 18 43.77 59.55 -9.33
N PRO A 19 43.52 60.46 -10.29
CA PRO A 19 42.26 61.16 -10.43
C PRO A 19 41.10 60.21 -10.75
N GLN A 20 40.01 60.33 -9.97
CA GLN A 20 38.77 59.59 -10.19
C GLN A 20 38.00 60.21 -11.37
N TYR A 21 37.86 59.45 -12.46
CA TYR A 21 36.91 59.75 -13.52
C TYR A 21 35.50 59.30 -13.11
N PRO A 22 34.44 60.10 -13.34
CA PRO A 22 33.07 59.67 -13.10
C PRO A 22 32.69 58.56 -14.10
N ALA A 23 32.34 57.38 -13.57
CA ALA A 23 31.86 56.26 -14.35
C ALA A 23 30.48 56.56 -14.98
N PRO A 24 30.22 56.10 -16.22
CA PRO A 24 28.92 56.24 -16.87
C PRO A 24 27.88 55.38 -16.16
N ARG A 25 26.70 55.96 -15.89
CA ARG A 25 25.57 55.26 -15.27
C ARG A 25 24.96 54.23 -16.25
N PRO A 26 24.75 52.97 -15.85
CA PRO A 26 24.06 52.00 -16.69
C PRO A 26 22.55 52.30 -16.76
N PRO A 27 21.88 52.04 -17.89
CA PRO A 27 20.44 52.21 -18.01
C PRO A 27 19.72 51.15 -17.16
N LEU A 28 18.75 51.61 -16.37
CA LEU A 28 17.82 50.80 -15.58
C LEU A 28 17.04 49.82 -16.48
N ALA A 29 17.59 48.62 -16.68
CA ALA A 29 16.82 47.49 -17.17
C ALA A 29 15.92 46.99 -16.04
N ARG A 30 14.61 47.01 -16.31
CA ARG A 30 13.50 46.72 -15.36
C ARG A 30 13.71 45.38 -14.61
N PRO A 31 14.04 45.39 -13.30
CA PRO A 31 14.39 44.18 -12.55
C PRO A 31 13.23 43.20 -12.34
N MET A 32 11.98 43.62 -12.60
CA MET A 32 10.81 42.73 -12.55
C MET A 32 10.82 41.64 -13.63
N ILE A 33 11.41 41.89 -14.81
CA ILE A 33 11.37 40.94 -15.92
C ILE A 33 12.37 39.79 -15.68
N ALA A 34 13.53 40.08 -15.08
CA ALA A 34 14.55 39.07 -14.77
C ALA A 34 14.11 38.14 -13.62
N GLY A 35 13.41 38.66 -12.61
CA GLY A 35 12.84 37.84 -11.53
C GLY A 35 11.75 36.87 -12.04
N LEU A 36 10.93 37.28 -13.00
CA LEU A 36 9.85 36.46 -13.55
C LEU A 36 10.38 35.32 -14.44
N LEU A 37 11.46 35.58 -15.18
CA LEU A 37 12.21 34.55 -15.92
C LEU A 37 12.88 33.53 -14.99
N GLY A 38 13.46 33.97 -13.88
CA GLY A 38 14.03 33.07 -12.88
C GLY A 38 13.00 32.15 -12.22
N VAL A 39 11.82 32.66 -11.89
CA VAL A 39 10.70 31.86 -11.36
C VAL A 39 10.15 30.88 -12.39
N LEU A 40 10.01 31.29 -13.65
CA LEU A 40 9.55 30.40 -14.72
C LEU A 40 10.53 29.26 -14.97
N VAL A 41 11.84 29.52 -15.01
CA VAL A 41 12.87 28.49 -15.20
C VAL A 41 12.96 27.57 -13.97
N GLY A 42 12.88 28.12 -12.76
CA GLY A 42 12.83 27.33 -11.52
C GLY A 42 11.59 26.43 -11.44
N ALA A 43 10.41 26.95 -11.80
CA ALA A 43 9.18 26.17 -11.85
C ALA A 43 9.22 25.09 -12.95
N PHE A 44 9.90 25.33 -14.07
CA PHE A 44 10.07 24.33 -15.12
C PHE A 44 11.06 23.22 -14.71
N LEU A 45 12.19 23.58 -14.08
CA LEU A 45 13.22 22.62 -13.70
C LEU A 45 12.84 21.74 -12.51
N VAL A 46 11.96 22.19 -11.61
CA VAL A 46 11.46 21.37 -10.50
C VAL A 46 10.10 20.75 -10.84
N GLY A 47 9.26 21.49 -11.57
CA GLY A 47 7.92 21.06 -11.94
C GLY A 47 7.92 19.96 -13.00
N VAL A 48 8.78 20.02 -14.02
CA VAL A 48 8.82 19.00 -15.08
C VAL A 48 9.32 17.66 -14.55
N PRO A 49 10.42 17.55 -13.78
CA PRO A 49 10.82 16.27 -13.20
C PRO A 49 9.79 15.70 -12.24
N TRP A 50 9.13 16.54 -11.43
CA TRP A 50 8.04 16.09 -10.55
C TRP A 50 6.82 15.60 -11.33
N LEU A 51 6.43 16.31 -12.40
CA LEU A 51 5.35 15.87 -13.29
C LEU A 51 5.70 14.57 -14.00
N VAL A 52 6.93 14.42 -14.51
CA VAL A 52 7.40 13.20 -15.18
C VAL A 52 7.44 12.03 -14.19
N LEU A 53 7.89 12.23 -12.95
CA LEU A 53 7.83 11.23 -11.89
C LEU A 53 6.37 10.85 -11.52
N SER A 54 5.44 11.82 -11.53
CA SER A 54 4.02 11.54 -11.29
C SER A 54 3.31 10.87 -12.48
N LEU A 55 3.77 11.11 -13.70
CA LEU A 55 3.25 10.50 -14.93
C LEU A 55 3.78 9.08 -15.15
N TRP A 56 4.93 8.75 -14.55
CA TRP A 56 5.48 7.39 -14.53
C TRP A 56 5.09 6.60 -13.28
N GLY A 57 4.42 7.24 -12.31
CA GLY A 57 3.65 6.53 -11.29
C GLY A 57 2.45 5.89 -11.96
N ASP A 58 2.43 4.55 -11.99
CA ASP A 58 1.40 3.69 -12.59
C ASP A 58 0.03 4.37 -12.71
N THR A 59 -0.29 4.88 -13.91
CA THR A 59 -1.64 5.38 -14.19
C THR A 59 -2.62 4.26 -13.83
N PRO A 60 -3.56 4.49 -12.88
CA PRO A 60 -4.48 3.44 -12.46
C PRO A 60 -5.19 2.90 -13.69
N SER A 61 -4.99 1.61 -13.98
CA SER A 61 -5.54 1.06 -15.21
C SER A 61 -7.06 1.14 -15.13
N GLY A 62 -7.69 1.86 -16.06
CA GLY A 62 -9.15 2.05 -16.09
C GLY A 62 -9.93 0.79 -16.49
N ARG A 63 -9.25 -0.36 -16.65
CA ARG A 63 -9.90 -1.64 -16.97
C ARG A 63 -10.74 -2.08 -15.78
N SER A 64 -12.04 -2.15 -15.98
CA SER A 64 -12.99 -2.60 -14.97
C SER A 64 -12.62 -4.00 -14.46
N LEU A 65 -12.71 -4.18 -13.15
CA LEU A 65 -12.68 -5.50 -12.52
C LEU A 65 -14.11 -5.98 -12.34
N THR A 66 -14.35 -7.26 -12.57
CA THR A 66 -15.64 -7.91 -12.29
C THR A 66 -15.35 -9.13 -11.46
N ALA A 67 -15.94 -9.20 -10.27
CA ALA A 67 -15.78 -10.36 -9.41
C ALA A 67 -16.35 -11.61 -10.09
N PRO A 68 -15.66 -12.76 -9.98
CA PRO A 68 -16.19 -14.05 -10.40
C PRO A 68 -17.61 -14.32 -9.92
N ALA A 69 -18.32 -15.19 -10.63
CA ALA A 69 -19.63 -15.67 -10.16
C ALA A 69 -19.46 -16.69 -9.03
N ASN A 70 -18.39 -17.48 -9.08
CA ASN A 70 -18.03 -18.46 -8.07
C ASN A 70 -16.51 -18.41 -7.84
N LEU A 71 -16.10 -18.68 -6.62
CA LEU A 71 -14.69 -18.65 -6.24
C LEU A 71 -14.45 -19.79 -5.25
N GLY A 72 -13.47 -20.66 -5.49
CA GLY A 72 -13.20 -21.80 -4.60
C GLY A 72 -14.37 -22.76 -4.40
N GLY A 73 -15.32 -22.82 -5.34
CA GLY A 73 -16.56 -23.60 -5.20
C GLY A 73 -17.67 -22.93 -4.36
N LEU A 74 -17.44 -21.70 -3.88
CA LEU A 74 -18.43 -20.90 -3.16
C LEU A 74 -19.13 -19.96 -4.15
N GLY A 75 -20.43 -19.76 -3.94
CA GLY A 75 -21.21 -18.75 -4.64
C GLY A 75 -21.09 -17.39 -3.95
N ARG A 76 -21.64 -16.35 -4.57
CA ARG A 76 -21.77 -15.04 -3.90
C ARG A 76 -22.64 -15.19 -2.65
N ALA A 77 -22.27 -14.51 -1.58
CA ALA A 77 -22.99 -14.61 -0.29
C ALA A 77 -24.48 -14.24 -0.44
N GLN A 78 -24.78 -13.26 -1.28
CA GLN A 78 -26.13 -12.84 -1.62
C GLN A 78 -26.97 -13.98 -2.22
N ASP A 79 -26.39 -14.75 -3.14
CA ASP A 79 -27.06 -15.86 -3.80
C ASP A 79 -27.29 -17.01 -2.82
N ALA A 80 -26.29 -17.32 -1.98
CA ALA A 80 -26.43 -18.34 -0.93
C ALA A 80 -27.54 -18.00 0.08
N ILE A 81 -27.63 -16.74 0.51
CA ILE A 81 -28.70 -16.26 1.41
C ILE A 81 -30.07 -16.31 0.73
N ALA A 82 -30.14 -15.88 -0.54
CA ALA A 82 -31.40 -15.87 -1.29
C ALA A 82 -31.97 -17.29 -1.50
N LYS A 83 -31.10 -18.30 -1.67
CA LYS A 83 -31.50 -19.73 -1.75
C LYS A 83 -32.16 -20.23 -0.46
N VAL A 84 -31.72 -19.76 0.70
CA VAL A 84 -32.30 -20.17 1.99
C VAL A 84 -33.68 -19.52 2.19
N ASP A 85 -33.75 -18.20 2.10
CA ASP A 85 -35.01 -17.45 2.14
C ASP A 85 -34.80 -16.02 1.61
N ALA A 86 -35.19 -15.77 0.36
CA ALA A 86 -35.01 -14.47 -0.29
C ALA A 86 -35.73 -13.32 0.42
N GLN A 87 -36.89 -13.56 1.03
CA GLN A 87 -37.68 -12.51 1.66
C GLN A 87 -37.11 -12.13 3.03
N ARG A 88 -36.84 -13.13 3.88
CA ARG A 88 -36.23 -12.89 5.20
C ARG A 88 -34.76 -12.49 5.10
N GLY A 89 -34.05 -12.95 4.08
CA GLY A 89 -32.64 -12.66 3.82
C GLY A 89 -32.38 -11.28 3.22
N LYS A 90 -33.40 -10.62 2.65
CA LYS A 90 -33.24 -9.33 1.96
C LYS A 90 -32.46 -8.26 2.75
N PRO A 91 -32.74 -8.00 4.06
CA PRO A 91 -31.98 -7.01 4.81
C PRO A 91 -30.48 -7.35 4.94
N GLN A 92 -30.14 -8.63 4.98
CA GLN A 92 -28.74 -9.08 5.03
C GLN A 92 -28.08 -8.94 3.66
N ILE A 93 -28.77 -9.30 2.57
CA ILE A 93 -28.30 -9.10 1.20
C ILE A 93 -28.01 -7.61 0.95
N ASP A 94 -28.98 -6.74 1.25
CA ASP A 94 -28.85 -5.29 1.07
C ASP A 94 -27.67 -4.72 1.89
N ARG A 95 -27.40 -5.30 3.08
CA ARG A 95 -26.25 -4.94 3.92
C ARG A 95 -24.93 -5.38 3.30
N ILE A 96 -24.83 -6.62 2.80
CA ILE A 96 -23.63 -7.12 2.11
C ILE A 96 -23.33 -6.25 0.89
N ASP A 97 -24.34 -5.99 0.04
CA ASP A 97 -24.19 -5.14 -1.15
C ASP A 97 -23.73 -3.72 -0.82
N LYS A 98 -24.20 -3.17 0.31
CA LYS A 98 -23.74 -1.87 0.78
C LYS A 98 -22.29 -1.94 1.25
N THR A 99 -21.95 -2.93 2.08
CA THR A 99 -20.59 -3.12 2.60
C THR A 99 -19.57 -3.35 1.48
N ASP A 100 -19.88 -4.20 0.51
CA ASP A 100 -19.00 -4.50 -0.62
C ASP A 100 -18.74 -3.24 -1.46
N ARG A 101 -19.79 -2.46 -1.77
CA ARG A 101 -19.65 -1.19 -2.51
C ARG A 101 -18.84 -0.15 -1.74
N GLU A 102 -19.14 0.05 -0.46
CA GLU A 102 -18.41 1.03 0.36
C GLU A 102 -16.95 0.62 0.56
N THR A 103 -16.69 -0.68 0.76
CA THR A 103 -15.33 -1.21 0.89
C THR A 103 -14.58 -1.08 -0.42
N GLY A 104 -15.19 -1.43 -1.55
CA GLY A 104 -14.59 -1.26 -2.88
C GLY A 104 -14.24 0.20 -3.19
N ALA A 105 -15.12 1.15 -2.85
CA ALA A 105 -14.83 2.57 -2.99
C ALA A 105 -13.64 3.02 -2.11
N ARG A 106 -13.55 2.53 -0.87
CA ARG A 106 -12.44 2.83 0.04
C ARG A 106 -11.12 2.22 -0.43
N VAL A 107 -11.15 0.99 -0.94
CA VAL A 107 -9.98 0.33 -1.55
C VAL A 107 -9.55 1.14 -2.77
N SER A 108 -10.45 1.45 -3.70
CA SER A 108 -10.13 2.27 -4.86
C SER A 108 -9.47 3.59 -4.46
N ALA A 109 -10.02 4.31 -3.48
CA ALA A 109 -9.45 5.55 -2.97
C ALA A 109 -8.05 5.36 -2.36
N ALA A 110 -7.83 4.28 -1.60
CA ALA A 110 -6.52 3.96 -1.01
C ALA A 110 -5.44 3.69 -2.08
N TYR A 111 -5.84 3.23 -3.26
CA TYR A 111 -4.97 3.00 -4.43
C TYR A 111 -5.11 4.09 -5.50
N GLY A 112 -5.35 5.34 -5.10
CA GLY A 112 -5.34 6.49 -6.00
C GLY A 112 -6.46 6.49 -7.06
N GLY A 113 -7.59 5.85 -6.78
CA GLY A 113 -8.71 5.71 -7.70
C GLY A 113 -8.60 4.50 -8.65
N ALA A 114 -7.65 3.58 -8.42
CA ALA A 114 -7.56 2.35 -9.19
C ALA A 114 -8.87 1.55 -9.17
N ALA A 115 -9.19 0.88 -10.28
CA ALA A 115 -10.35 0.01 -10.35
C ALA A 115 -10.24 -1.08 -9.27
N ALA A 116 -11.24 -1.15 -8.40
CA ALA A 116 -11.30 -2.12 -7.31
C ALA A 116 -12.65 -2.84 -7.32
N VAL A 117 -12.64 -4.11 -6.94
CA VAL A 117 -13.85 -4.90 -6.71
C VAL A 117 -13.73 -5.62 -5.37
N VAL A 118 -14.85 -5.65 -4.64
CA VAL A 118 -15.01 -6.40 -3.39
C VAL A 118 -16.24 -7.26 -3.54
N GLN A 119 -16.15 -8.52 -3.11
CA GLN A 119 -17.25 -9.47 -3.19
C GLN A 119 -17.14 -10.49 -2.06
N ASP A 120 -18.20 -10.61 -1.27
CA ASP A 120 -18.33 -11.70 -0.30
C ASP A 120 -18.82 -12.99 -0.98
N TYR A 121 -18.19 -14.11 -0.62
CA TYR A 121 -18.54 -15.46 -1.07
C TYR A 121 -18.86 -16.34 0.14
N GLN A 122 -19.80 -17.27 -0.06
CA GLN A 122 -20.28 -18.14 1.00
C GLN A 122 -20.72 -19.49 0.43
N ASP A 123 -20.59 -20.54 1.24
CA ASP A 123 -21.16 -21.85 0.91
C ASP A 123 -22.67 -21.90 1.16
N ASP A 124 -23.36 -22.87 0.56
CA ASP A 124 -24.82 -22.99 0.69
C ASP A 124 -25.28 -23.34 2.12
N ARG A 125 -24.36 -23.79 2.99
CA ARG A 125 -24.62 -24.04 4.43
C ARG A 125 -24.36 -22.82 5.31
N LEU A 126 -23.84 -21.73 4.75
CA LEU A 126 -23.50 -20.50 5.44
C LEU A 126 -22.42 -20.64 6.54
N LEU A 127 -21.61 -21.69 6.50
CA LEU A 127 -20.56 -21.97 7.49
C LEU A 127 -19.21 -21.42 7.08
N ARG A 128 -18.92 -21.44 5.77
CA ARG A 128 -17.66 -20.98 5.22
C ARG A 128 -17.88 -19.71 4.42
N SER A 129 -17.16 -18.65 4.76
CA SER A 129 -17.22 -17.39 4.03
C SER A 129 -15.85 -16.72 3.94
N PHE A 130 -15.65 -16.01 2.82
CA PHE A 130 -14.51 -15.16 2.58
C PHE A 130 -14.89 -13.95 1.74
N GLN A 131 -14.06 -12.92 1.82
CA GLN A 131 -14.17 -11.70 1.04
C GLN A 131 -13.04 -11.66 0.03
N LEU A 132 -13.39 -11.55 -1.26
CA LEU A 132 -12.46 -11.20 -2.32
C LEU A 132 -12.28 -9.68 -2.32
N ILE A 133 -11.04 -9.23 -2.37
CA ILE A 133 -10.67 -7.84 -2.62
C ILE A 133 -9.66 -7.85 -3.76
N ALA A 134 -9.97 -7.20 -4.87
CA ALA A 134 -9.03 -7.06 -5.97
C ALA A 134 -8.93 -5.61 -6.43
N VAL A 135 -7.72 -5.17 -6.78
CA VAL A 135 -7.45 -3.80 -7.21
C VAL A 135 -6.41 -3.78 -8.32
N ARG A 136 -6.60 -2.91 -9.32
CA ARG A 136 -5.66 -2.70 -10.44
C ARG A 136 -4.45 -1.86 -10.03
N ALA A 137 -3.71 -2.34 -9.04
CA ALA A 137 -2.51 -1.73 -8.53
C ALA A 137 -1.66 -2.78 -7.80
N SER A 138 -0.35 -2.56 -7.73
CA SER A 138 0.55 -3.32 -6.86
C SER A 138 0.31 -2.93 -5.40
N SER A 139 0.51 -3.87 -4.48
CA SER A 139 0.40 -3.68 -3.04
C SER A 139 1.67 -4.17 -2.35
N PRO A 140 2.07 -3.59 -1.21
CA PRO A 140 3.07 -4.22 -0.35
C PRO A 140 2.70 -5.68 -0.03
N GLU A 141 3.71 -6.53 0.13
CA GLU A 141 3.51 -7.90 0.59
C GLU A 141 2.86 -7.93 1.98
N LEU A 142 2.14 -9.02 2.27
CA LEU A 142 1.68 -9.28 3.63
C LEU A 142 2.88 -9.44 4.56
N PHE A 143 2.74 -8.95 5.78
CA PHE A 143 3.74 -9.09 6.83
C PHE A 143 3.11 -9.64 8.10
N ALA A 144 3.84 -10.51 8.79
CA ALA A 144 3.53 -10.90 10.16
C ALA A 144 4.44 -10.10 11.11
N PRO A 145 3.90 -9.44 12.14
CA PRO A 145 4.71 -8.79 13.16
C PRO A 145 5.68 -9.78 13.81
N PHE A 146 6.87 -9.29 14.18
CA PHE A 146 7.81 -10.10 14.95
C PHE A 146 7.29 -10.34 16.36
N GLU A 147 7.35 -11.60 16.80
CA GLU A 147 7.01 -12.01 18.15
C GLU A 147 8.15 -12.88 18.72
N ASP A 148 8.65 -12.50 19.90
CA ASP A 148 9.65 -13.28 20.62
C ASP A 148 8.96 -14.45 21.34
N VAL A 149 8.89 -15.60 20.66
CA VAL A 149 8.18 -16.79 21.16
C VAL A 149 8.79 -17.33 22.46
N GLN A 150 10.09 -17.13 22.69
CA GLN A 150 10.76 -17.54 23.93
C GLN A 150 10.34 -16.64 25.09
N ALA A 151 10.33 -15.32 24.89
CA ALA A 151 9.87 -14.37 25.91
C ALA A 151 8.37 -14.52 26.20
N LEU A 152 7.57 -14.85 25.19
CA LEU A 152 6.13 -15.09 25.31
C LEU A 152 5.79 -16.47 25.89
N GLY A 153 6.74 -17.40 25.92
CA GLY A 153 6.50 -18.76 26.41
C GLY A 153 5.49 -19.52 25.55
N VAL A 154 5.52 -19.34 24.23
CA VAL A 154 4.63 -20.02 23.27
C VAL A 154 5.42 -20.86 22.27
N ALA A 155 4.76 -21.84 21.66
CA ALA A 155 5.37 -22.71 20.63
C ALA A 155 5.65 -21.99 19.31
N LYS A 156 4.76 -21.06 18.93
CA LYS A 156 4.74 -20.36 17.65
C LYS A 156 4.22 -18.94 17.83
N PRO A 157 4.57 -17.99 16.93
CA PRO A 157 3.95 -16.69 16.93
C PRO A 157 2.44 -16.79 16.66
N SER A 158 1.66 -15.86 17.21
CA SER A 158 0.21 -15.79 17.06
C SER A 158 -0.22 -15.63 15.60
N THR A 159 0.63 -14.99 14.79
CA THR A 159 0.46 -14.81 13.36
C THR A 159 1.73 -15.23 12.63
N GLU A 160 1.59 -16.12 11.65
CA GLU A 160 2.69 -16.64 10.84
C GLU A 160 2.47 -16.30 9.36
N LEU A 161 3.51 -15.81 8.69
CA LEU A 161 3.49 -15.59 7.24
C LEU A 161 3.96 -16.88 6.53
N VAL A 162 3.06 -17.51 5.79
CA VAL A 162 3.31 -18.72 5.01
C VAL A 162 3.26 -18.39 3.51
N ARG A 163 4.20 -18.89 2.72
CA ARG A 163 4.19 -18.72 1.26
C ARG A 163 3.79 -20.01 0.55
N VAL A 164 2.90 -19.90 -0.42
CA VAL A 164 2.46 -21.00 -1.30
C VAL A 164 2.57 -20.51 -2.75
N GLY A 165 3.66 -20.88 -3.43
CA GLY A 165 3.98 -20.33 -4.75
C GLY A 165 4.17 -18.81 -4.69
N ASP A 166 3.42 -18.08 -5.52
CA ASP A 166 3.42 -16.61 -5.59
C ASP A 166 2.44 -15.96 -4.59
N VAL A 167 1.74 -16.76 -3.78
CA VAL A 167 0.76 -16.29 -2.80
C VAL A 167 1.39 -16.25 -1.41
N ALA A 168 1.23 -15.13 -0.71
CA ALA A 168 1.55 -15.00 0.70
C ALA A 168 0.27 -15.13 1.53
N CYS A 169 0.29 -15.88 2.62
CA CYS A 169 -0.85 -16.12 3.51
C CYS A 169 -0.47 -15.80 4.95
N LEU A 170 -1.34 -15.09 5.66
CA LEU A 170 -1.25 -14.90 7.11
C LEU A 170 -2.08 -15.98 7.80
N LEU A 171 -1.43 -16.78 8.63
CA LEU A 171 -2.03 -17.83 9.43
C LEU A 171 -2.12 -17.36 10.88
N HIS A 172 -3.29 -17.48 11.50
CA HIS A 172 -3.44 -17.38 12.94
C HIS A 172 -3.15 -18.75 13.58
N ASN A 173 -2.26 -18.79 14.56
CA ASN A 173 -1.96 -19.98 15.35
C ASN A 173 -2.63 -19.88 16.72
N ASP A 174 -3.31 -20.95 17.14
CA ASP A 174 -3.80 -21.07 18.51
C ASP A 174 -2.60 -21.13 19.49
N PRO A 175 -2.64 -20.41 20.63
CA PRO A 175 -1.55 -20.44 21.59
C PRO A 175 -1.28 -21.84 22.13
N ALA A 176 -0.03 -22.30 22.03
CA ALA A 176 0.42 -23.58 22.56
C ALA A 176 1.68 -23.43 23.40
N ALA A 177 1.86 -24.30 24.40
CA ALA A 177 3.03 -24.30 25.26
C ALA A 177 4.32 -24.64 24.47
N PRO A 178 5.50 -24.18 24.91
CA PRO A 178 6.76 -24.46 24.23
C PRO A 178 6.97 -25.97 24.02
N GLY A 179 7.40 -26.35 22.81
CA GLY A 179 7.58 -27.76 22.44
C GLY A 179 6.30 -28.49 22.02
N SER A 180 5.13 -27.87 22.14
CA SER A 180 3.87 -28.38 21.59
C SER A 180 3.61 -27.83 20.18
N THR A 181 2.61 -28.36 19.48
CA THR A 181 2.12 -27.80 18.21
C THR A 181 0.79 -27.08 18.47
N PRO A 182 0.56 -25.88 17.89
CA PRO A 182 -0.76 -25.25 17.89
C PRO A 182 -1.87 -26.20 17.44
N ASP A 183 -3.05 -26.06 18.04
CA ASP A 183 -4.21 -26.85 17.64
C ASP A 183 -4.61 -26.49 16.19
N PRO A 184 -4.50 -27.43 15.23
CA PRO A 184 -4.84 -27.16 13.85
C PRO A 184 -6.34 -26.89 13.64
N ASP A 185 -7.21 -27.30 14.57
CA ASP A 185 -8.65 -27.04 14.49
C ASP A 185 -9.02 -25.62 14.94
N ARG A 186 -8.12 -24.97 15.69
CA ARG A 186 -8.27 -23.57 16.17
C ARG A 186 -7.39 -22.58 15.43
N SER A 187 -6.43 -23.07 14.65
CA SER A 187 -5.61 -22.28 13.76
C SER A 187 -6.32 -22.11 12.41
N PHE A 188 -6.25 -20.91 11.83
CA PHE A 188 -6.95 -20.60 10.58
C PHE A 188 -6.25 -19.52 9.79
N VAL A 189 -6.43 -19.52 8.47
CA VAL A 189 -5.88 -18.52 7.57
C VAL A 189 -6.68 -17.24 7.73
N LEU A 190 -6.01 -16.12 8.01
CA LEU A 190 -6.62 -14.80 8.13
C LEU A 190 -6.88 -14.20 6.74
N SER A 191 -5.85 -14.25 5.89
CA SER A 191 -5.90 -13.74 4.52
C SER A 191 -4.76 -14.28 3.69
N CYS A 192 -5.00 -14.50 2.40
CA CYS A 192 -3.98 -14.74 1.40
C CYS A 192 -3.98 -13.61 0.36
N GLN A 193 -2.81 -13.23 -0.13
CA GLN A 193 -2.61 -12.17 -1.12
C GLN A 193 -1.62 -12.61 -2.19
N ARG A 194 -1.97 -12.36 -3.45
CA ARG A 194 -1.05 -12.33 -4.57
C ARG A 194 -0.98 -10.90 -5.10
N THR A 195 0.22 -10.39 -5.31
CA THR A 195 0.45 -9.07 -5.87
C THR A 195 1.46 -9.16 -7.01
N GLY A 196 1.29 -8.31 -8.01
CA GLY A 196 2.17 -8.22 -9.18
C GLY A 196 1.93 -6.90 -9.91
N PRO A 197 2.60 -6.68 -11.06
CA PRO A 197 2.47 -5.43 -11.80
C PRO A 197 1.01 -5.16 -12.19
N GLY A 198 0.41 -4.12 -11.59
CA GLY A 198 -0.92 -3.63 -11.96
C GLY A 198 -2.11 -4.49 -11.48
N LEU A 199 -1.90 -5.48 -10.62
CA LEU A 199 -2.99 -6.24 -9.98
C LEU A 199 -2.57 -6.74 -8.60
N THR A 200 -3.47 -6.60 -7.64
CA THR A 200 -3.41 -7.27 -6.34
C THR A 200 -4.74 -7.96 -6.11
N VAL A 201 -4.67 -9.22 -5.67
CA VAL A 201 -5.81 -10.05 -5.30
C VAL A 201 -5.59 -10.55 -3.89
N THR A 202 -6.55 -10.28 -3.02
CA THR A 202 -6.58 -10.71 -1.63
C THR A 202 -7.87 -11.47 -1.37
N VAL A 203 -7.76 -12.63 -0.72
CA VAL A 203 -8.89 -13.37 -0.16
C VAL A 203 -8.75 -13.35 1.35
N ARG A 204 -9.74 -12.76 2.03
CA ARG A 204 -9.78 -12.66 3.49
C ARG A 204 -10.84 -13.59 4.04
N SER A 205 -10.50 -14.38 5.05
CA SER A 205 -11.47 -15.22 5.74
C SER A 205 -12.38 -14.38 6.64
N LEU A 206 -13.69 -14.60 6.52
CA LEU A 206 -14.71 -13.95 7.35
C LEU A 206 -15.18 -14.85 8.50
N ALA A 207 -14.99 -16.16 8.35
CA ALA A 207 -15.23 -17.18 9.37
C ALA A 207 -13.94 -17.95 9.67
N THR A 208 -13.82 -18.43 10.91
CA THR A 208 -12.73 -19.31 11.34
C THR A 208 -12.92 -20.74 10.83
N GLU A 209 -14.18 -21.16 10.61
CA GLU A 209 -14.52 -22.49 10.13
C GLU A 209 -14.25 -22.63 8.61
N GLY A 210 -13.70 -23.78 8.21
CA GLY A 210 -13.47 -24.12 6.80
C GLY A 210 -12.30 -23.40 6.12
N ASN A 211 -11.54 -22.57 6.83
CA ASN A 211 -10.44 -21.76 6.27
C ASN A 211 -9.08 -22.08 6.92
N ARG A 212 -8.75 -23.37 7.06
CA ARG A 212 -7.57 -23.82 7.83
C ARG A 212 -6.34 -24.11 6.98
N ASP A 213 -6.55 -24.49 5.72
CA ASP A 213 -5.46 -24.87 4.83
C ASP A 213 -4.98 -23.67 3.99
N PRO A 214 -3.74 -23.19 4.19
CA PRO A 214 -3.17 -22.13 3.37
C PRO A 214 -2.98 -22.55 1.90
N GLN A 215 -2.78 -23.85 1.59
CA GLN A 215 -2.66 -24.31 0.20
C GLN A 215 -3.98 -24.17 -0.54
N GLU A 216 -5.08 -24.55 0.11
CA GLU A 216 -6.42 -24.40 -0.44
C GLU A 216 -6.74 -22.93 -0.72
N LEU A 217 -6.55 -22.06 0.27
CA LEU A 217 -6.88 -20.63 0.13
C LEU A 217 -5.96 -19.92 -0.88
N ALA A 218 -4.69 -20.33 -0.97
CA ALA A 218 -3.80 -19.87 -2.04
C ALA A 218 -4.29 -20.29 -3.42
N GLY A 219 -4.79 -21.53 -3.58
CA GLY A 219 -5.42 -21.98 -4.82
C GLY A 219 -6.63 -21.13 -5.24
N ILE A 220 -7.41 -20.66 -4.26
CA ILE A 220 -8.53 -19.73 -4.49
C ILE A 220 -8.02 -18.36 -4.96
N VAL A 221 -6.98 -17.81 -4.33
CA VAL A 221 -6.34 -16.56 -4.77
C VAL A 221 -5.82 -16.70 -6.21
N GLU A 222 -5.19 -17.82 -6.55
CA GLU A 222 -4.70 -18.12 -7.90
C GLU A 222 -5.83 -18.21 -8.93
N GLN A 223 -6.97 -18.80 -8.55
CA GLN A 223 -8.15 -18.82 -9.39
C GLN A 223 -8.61 -17.39 -9.70
N ALA A 224 -8.83 -16.57 -8.67
CA ALA A 224 -9.24 -15.18 -8.84
C ALA A 224 -8.22 -14.36 -9.65
N TRP A 225 -6.93 -14.58 -9.42
CA TRP A 225 -5.85 -13.94 -10.17
C TRP A 225 -5.96 -14.20 -11.68
N LYS A 226 -6.19 -15.46 -12.08
CA LYS A 226 -6.34 -15.84 -13.49
C LYS A 226 -7.60 -15.27 -14.15
N GLU A 227 -8.69 -15.18 -13.40
CA GLU A 227 -9.96 -14.67 -13.91
C GLU A 227 -9.97 -13.14 -14.03
N LEU A 228 -9.22 -12.44 -13.17
CA LEU A 228 -9.17 -10.98 -13.12
C LEU A 228 -8.01 -10.37 -13.93
N GLY A 229 -6.92 -11.11 -14.16
CA GLY A 229 -5.74 -10.69 -14.93
C GLY A 229 -6.06 -10.30 -16.36
#